data_AF-A0A4Y2LDK4-F1
#
_entry.id   AF-A0A4Y2LDK4-F1
#
_cell.length_a   1.000
_cell.length_b   1.000
_cell.length_c   1.000
_cell.angle_alpha   90.00
_cell.angle_beta   90.00
_cell.angle_gamma   90.00
#
_symmetry.space_group_name_H-M   'P 1'
#
loop_
_entity.id
_entity.type
_entity.pdbx_description
1 polymer ?
#
loop_
_entity_poly.entity_id
_entity_poly.type
_entity_poly.pdbx_seq_one_letter_code
_entity_poly.pdbx_strand_id
1 'polypeptide(L)' 'KRYSKRYPDDEEVQRRRLWESKLLEYLIHNLKADLGLATYRRGLNAYSDYVRDKHLDFNLGKYLKN' A
#
# COMPACT_ATOMS: atom_id res chain seq x y z
N LYS A 1 -12.16 -2.84 12.92
CA LYS A 1 -11.13 -2.43 11.93
C LYS A 1 -10.40 -3.69 11.42
N ARG A 2 -10.30 -3.91 10.10
CA ARG A 2 -9.77 -5.15 9.48
C ARG A 2 -8.30 -5.51 9.81
N TYR A 3 -7.47 -4.51 10.10
CA TYR A 3 -6.04 -4.69 10.39
C TYR A 3 -5.63 -4.17 11.78
N SER A 4 -6.61 -3.87 12.65
CA SER A 4 -6.38 -3.40 14.03
C SER A 4 -5.46 -2.17 14.19
N LYS A 5 -5.31 -1.37 13.13
CA LYS A 5 -4.46 -0.17 13.13
C LYS A 5 -5.11 1.01 13.85
N ARG A 6 -4.30 1.69 14.67
CA ARG A 6 -4.64 2.94 15.35
C ARG A 6 -3.48 3.89 15.18
N TYR A 7 -3.74 5.06 14.63
CA TYR A 7 -2.80 6.15 14.57
C TYR A 7 -3.30 7.28 15.47
N PRO A 8 -2.41 8.13 16.01
CA PRO A 8 -2.85 9.38 16.62
C PRO A 8 -3.44 10.32 15.57
N ASP A 9 -4.28 11.27 15.99
CA ASP A 9 -5.12 12.07 15.09
C ASP A 9 -4.31 12.90 14.07
N ASP A 10 -3.10 13.32 14.43
CA ASP A 10 -2.16 14.03 13.57
C ASP A 10 -1.64 13.16 12.40
N GLU A 11 -1.53 11.85 12.62
CA GLU A 11 -1.03 10.88 11.65
C GLU A 11 -2.16 10.22 10.83
N GLU A 12 -3.37 10.06 11.38
CA GLU A 12 -4.52 9.44 10.69
C GLU A 12 -4.81 10.12 9.34
N VAL A 13 -4.73 11.46 9.26
CA VAL A 13 -4.96 12.20 8.00
C VAL A 13 -3.94 11.84 6.93
N GLN A 14 -2.66 11.74 7.30
CA GLN A 14 -1.60 11.38 6.36
C GLN A 14 -1.74 9.92 5.91
N ARG A 15 -2.04 9.02 6.85
CA ARG A 15 -2.27 7.59 6.57
C ARG A 15 -3.49 7.38 5.67
N ARG A 16 -4.54 8.17 5.86
CA ARG A 16 -5.71 8.17 5.01
C ARG A 16 -5.38 8.57 3.58
N ARG A 17 -4.63 9.66 3.39
CA ARG A 17 -4.19 10.11 2.05
C ARG A 17 -3.36 9.07 1.32
N LEU A 18 -2.45 8.38 2.03
CA LEU A 18 -1.67 7.28 1.47
C LEU A 18 -2.55 6.11 1.02
N TRP A 19 -3.50 5.72 1.88
CA TRP A 19 -4.45 4.65 1.58
C TRP A 19 -5.33 4.98 0.35
N GLU A 20 -5.82 6.22 0.25
CA GLU A 20 -6.62 6.68 -0.89
C GLU A 20 -5.79 6.69 -2.19
N SER A 21 -4.54 7.15 -2.12
CA SER A 21 -3.61 7.10 -3.26
C SER A 21 -3.37 5.66 -3.75
N LYS A 22 -3.19 4.70 -2.82
CA LYS A 22 -3.05 3.28 -3.17
C LYS A 22 -4.31 2.66 -3.75
N LEU A 23 -5.47 3.03 -3.22
CA LEU A 23 -6.76 2.59 -3.77
C LEU A 23 -6.90 3.03 -5.24
N LEU A 24 -6.59 4.29 -5.55
CA LEU A 24 -6.62 4.80 -6.92
C LEU A 24 -5.61 4.10 -7.83
N GLU A 25 -4.36 3.91 -7.38
CA GLU A 25 -3.32 3.18 -8.12
C GLU A 25 -3.80 1.76 -8.49
N TYR A 26 -4.42 1.06 -7.54
CA TYR A 26 -4.86 -0.32 -7.73
C TYR A 26 -6.10 -0.41 -8.60
N LEU A 27 -7.03 0.54 -8.48
CA LEU A 27 -8.21 0.61 -9.34
C LEU A 27 -7.80 0.80 -10.80
N ILE A 28 -6.88 1.72 -11.09
CA ILE A 28 -6.36 1.93 -12.45
C ILE A 28 -5.66 0.68 -12.97
N HIS A 29 -4.86 0.01 -12.13
CA HIS A 29 -4.19 -1.24 -12.53
C HIS A 29 -5.19 -2.37 -12.81
N ASN A 30 -6.24 -2.50 -12.02
CA ASN A 30 -7.26 -3.52 -12.22
C ASN A 30 -8.08 -3.26 -13.49
N LEU A 31 -8.37 -2.01 -13.81
CA LEU A 31 -8.97 -1.65 -15.11
C LEU A 31 -8.06 -2.05 -16.28
N LYS A 32 -6.74 -1.86 -16.15
CA LYS A 32 -5.78 -2.36 -17.15
C LYS A 32 -5.81 -3.88 -17.25
N ALA A 33 -5.93 -4.59 -16.13
CA ALA A 33 -6.05 -6.05 -16.13
C ALA A 33 -7.35 -6.52 -16.83
N ASP A 34 -8.46 -5.81 -16.61
CA ASP A 34 -9.75 -6.09 -17.25
C ASP A 34 -9.71 -5.86 -18.77
N LEU A 35 -8.84 -4.94 -19.22
CA LEU A 35 -8.54 -4.72 -20.64
C LEU A 35 -7.48 -5.68 -21.21
N GLY A 36 -6.99 -6.64 -20.42
CA GLY A 36 -5.92 -7.56 -20.84
C GLY A 36 -4.53 -6.94 -20.93
N LEU A 37 -4.34 -5.71 -20.44
CA LEU A 37 -3.07 -4.97 -20.44
C LEU A 37 -2.19 -5.28 -19.21
N ALA A 38 -2.73 -6.04 -18.25
CA ALA A 38 -1.99 -6.57 -17.11
C ALA A 38 -2.46 -7.99 -16.81
N THR A 39 -1.57 -8.81 -16.26
CA THR A 39 -1.80 -10.24 -16.02
C THR A 39 -2.29 -10.56 -14.61
N TYR A 40 -2.40 -9.56 -13.74
CA TYR A 40 -2.81 -9.74 -12.35
C TYR A 40 -3.62 -8.56 -11.85
N ARG A 41 -4.26 -8.76 -10.69
CA ARG A 41 -5.01 -7.73 -9.98
C ARG A 41 -4.36 -7.41 -8.64
N ARG A 42 -4.61 -6.19 -8.17
CA ARG A 42 -4.14 -5.68 -6.88
C ARG A 42 -5.31 -5.44 -5.95
N GLY A 43 -5.08 -5.71 -4.68
CA GLY A 43 -6.04 -5.45 -3.61
C GLY A 43 -5.39 -4.66 -2.48
N LEU A 44 -6.20 -3.88 -1.78
CA LEU A 44 -5.76 -3.23 -0.57
C LEU A 44 -5.39 -4.27 0.50
N ASN A 45 -4.27 -4.04 1.15
CA ASN A 45 -3.73 -4.91 2.18
C ASN A 45 -3.29 -4.08 3.41
N ALA A 46 -2.72 -4.77 4.40
CA ALA A 46 -2.21 -4.12 5.61
C ALA A 46 -1.10 -3.09 5.34
N TYR A 47 -0.58 -3.01 4.12
CA TYR A 47 0.55 -2.17 3.74
C TYR A 47 0.15 -0.94 2.92
N SER A 48 -1.14 -0.79 2.60
CA SER A 48 -1.62 0.23 1.66
C SER A 48 -1.59 1.68 2.19
N ASP A 49 -1.27 1.87 3.47
CA ASP A 49 -1.12 3.16 4.16
C ASP A 49 0.34 3.45 4.57
N TYR A 50 1.30 2.70 4.03
CA TYR A 50 2.72 2.95 4.23
C TYR A 50 3.36 3.64 3.02
N VAL A 51 4.33 4.51 3.31
CA VAL A 51 5.18 5.12 2.30
C VAL A 51 6.12 4.04 1.73
N ARG A 52 6.19 3.97 0.39
CA ARG A 52 7.00 2.98 -0.36
C ARG A 52 8.46 2.91 0.11
N ASP A 53 9.03 4.06 0.47
CA ASP A 53 10.42 4.21 0.92
C ASP A 53 10.69 3.43 2.22
N LYS A 54 9.85 3.61 3.24
CA LYS A 54 9.94 2.87 4.51
C LYS A 54 9.69 1.36 4.36
N HIS A 55 8.99 0.94 3.30
CA HIS A 55 8.70 -0.46 3.05
C HIS A 55 9.85 -1.24 2.41
N LEU A 56 10.66 -0.54 1.60
CA LEU A 56 11.90 -1.06 1.05
C LEU A 56 12.92 -1.23 2.17
N ASP A 57 13.10 -0.22 3.04
CA ASP A 57 14.00 -0.32 4.21
C ASP A 57 13.63 -1.47 5.16
N PHE A 58 12.33 -1.68 5.43
CA PHE A 58 11.88 -2.79 6.28
C PHE A 58 12.22 -4.17 5.70
N ASN A 59 12.17 -4.33 4.38
CA ASN A 59 12.52 -5.60 3.74
C ASN A 59 14.03 -5.73 3.53
N LEU A 60 14.70 -4.70 3.02
CA LEU A 60 16.15 -4.70 2.75
C LEU A 60 16.97 -4.87 4.03
N GLY A 61 16.56 -4.27 5.16
CA GLY A 61 17.21 -4.46 6.45
C GLY A 61 17.19 -5.90 6.98
N LYS A 62 16.30 -6.76 6.47
CA LYS A 62 16.31 -8.21 6.77
C LYS A 62 17.31 -8.98 5.90
N TYR A 63 17.64 -8.49 4.71
CA TYR A 63 18.55 -9.15 3.77
C TYR A 63 20.00 -8.66 3.90
N LEU A 64 20.25 -7.51 4.53
CA LEU A 64 21.59 -6.93 4.73
C LEU A 64 22.22 -7.23 6.10
N LYS A 65 21.58 -8.05 6.95
CA LYS A 65 22.12 -8.55 8.23
C LYS A 65 22.65 -9.99 8.14
N ASN A 66 23.37 -10.31 7.07
CA ASN A 66 24.15 -11.54 6.94
C ASN A 66 25.58 -11.19 6.57
#